data_AF-A0A091HED6-F1
#
_entry.id   AF-A0A091HED6-F1
#
_cell.length_a   1.000
_cell.length_b   1.000
_cell.length_c   1.000
_cell.angle_alpha   90.00
_cell.angle_beta   90.00
_cell.angle_gamma   90.00
#
_symmetry.space_group_name_H-M   'P 1'
#
loop_
_entity.id
_entity.type
_entity.pdbx_description
1 polymer ?
#
loop_
_entity_poly.entity_id
_entity_poly.type
_entity_poly.pdbx_seq_one_letter_code
_entity_poly.pdbx_strand_id
1 'polypeptide(L)'
;GAGGRCVGAVAGRDAGRPGLAGLLPGDFTPAGLVDDVSALSPGEMLAVPSWLSFYGDNYEPVGKLVGRFYDENGAPTEALRQAEAAIEEALKFQAESEQRKQQFPLCNSEWSSKGSRFWCSRQSGGVSRDWTGVPRKLYQPGSRGSRCVCVRTTGPPWGQPDSAEHDDRGDLDNPHLEEYSGCHPLGQQCVLA
;
A
#
# COMPACT_ATOMS: atom_id res chain seq x y z
N GLY A 1 39.93 -10.07 0.20
CA GLY A 1 39.39 -9.55 -1.07
C GLY A 1 38.41 -10.56 -1.62
N ALA A 2 37.12 -10.22 -1.66
CA ALA A 2 36.09 -11.02 -2.29
C ALA A 2 35.50 -10.18 -3.44
N GLY A 3 35.94 -10.51 -4.65
CA GLY A 3 35.59 -9.81 -5.89
C GLY A 3 34.18 -10.11 -6.35
N GLY A 4 33.58 -9.09 -6.98
CA GLY A 4 32.21 -9.06 -7.45
C GLY A 4 31.87 -10.17 -8.44
N ARG A 5 30.68 -10.73 -8.28
CA ARG A 5 30.05 -11.63 -9.26
C ARG A 5 28.61 -11.26 -9.61
N CYS A 6 28.09 -10.16 -9.09
CA CYS A 6 26.67 -9.80 -9.27
C CYS A 6 26.41 -8.75 -10.37
N VAL A 7 27.45 -8.04 -10.84
CA VAL A 7 27.28 -6.90 -11.78
C VAL A 7 27.26 -7.33 -13.26
N GLY A 8 27.68 -8.56 -13.58
CA GLY A 8 27.84 -9.01 -14.97
C GLY A 8 26.55 -9.31 -15.72
N ALA A 9 25.45 -9.64 -15.02
CA ALA A 9 24.21 -10.08 -15.68
C ALA A 9 23.34 -8.92 -16.22
N VAL A 10 23.64 -7.68 -15.82
CA VAL A 10 22.88 -6.46 -16.16
C VAL A 10 23.64 -5.51 -17.09
N ALA A 11 24.87 -5.86 -17.49
CA ALA A 11 25.66 -5.02 -18.40
C ALA A 11 25.04 -5.00 -19.81
N GLY A 12 24.55 -3.83 -20.23
CA GLY A 12 24.03 -3.59 -21.58
C GLY A 12 22.57 -4.02 -21.83
N ARG A 13 21.77 -4.23 -20.78
CA ARG A 13 20.34 -4.55 -20.89
C ARG A 13 19.49 -3.62 -20.03
N ASP A 14 18.25 -3.39 -20.43
CA ASP A 14 17.28 -2.65 -19.62
C ASP A 14 16.96 -3.48 -18.38
N ALA A 15 17.29 -2.94 -17.21
CA ALA A 15 17.09 -3.60 -15.92
C ALA A 15 15.64 -3.55 -15.43
N GLY A 16 14.66 -3.33 -16.32
CA GLY A 16 13.24 -3.16 -15.98
C GLY A 16 12.68 -4.27 -15.09
N ARG A 17 12.86 -5.54 -15.49
CA ARG A 17 12.60 -6.71 -14.62
C ARG A 17 13.85 -7.24 -13.89
N PRO A 18 15.09 -7.22 -14.44
CA PRO A 18 16.28 -7.71 -13.73
C PRO A 18 16.58 -7.00 -12.39
N GLY A 19 16.29 -5.70 -12.28
CA GLY A 19 16.42 -4.96 -11.02
C GLY A 19 15.33 -5.29 -10.00
N LEU A 20 14.14 -5.67 -10.47
CA LEU A 20 12.98 -6.03 -9.64
C LEU A 20 12.96 -7.51 -9.24
N ALA A 21 13.50 -8.40 -10.09
CA ALA A 21 13.57 -9.85 -9.89
C ALA A 21 14.62 -10.28 -8.87
N GLY A 22 15.48 -9.37 -8.39
CA GLY A 22 16.50 -9.67 -7.40
C GLY A 22 15.96 -10.14 -6.04
N LEU A 23 14.66 -9.99 -5.75
CA LEU A 23 14.10 -10.23 -4.41
C LEU A 23 12.74 -10.95 -4.38
N LEU A 24 12.13 -11.25 -5.54
CA LEU A 24 11.10 -12.28 -5.63
C LEU A 24 11.79 -13.63 -5.86
N PRO A 25 11.19 -14.79 -5.57
CA PRO A 25 11.71 -16.07 -6.05
C PRO A 25 11.66 -16.07 -7.59
N GLY A 26 12.68 -15.47 -8.20
CA GLY A 26 12.71 -15.09 -9.62
C GLY A 26 13.66 -15.98 -10.39
N ASP A 27 13.26 -16.31 -11.61
CA ASP A 27 14.08 -17.03 -12.57
C ASP A 27 15.17 -16.11 -13.13
N PHE A 28 16.42 -16.33 -12.70
CA PHE A 28 17.60 -15.58 -13.16
C PHE A 28 18.22 -16.14 -14.46
N THR A 29 17.53 -17.06 -15.14
CA THR A 29 17.99 -17.52 -16.45
C THR A 29 17.82 -16.43 -17.52
N PRO A 30 18.54 -16.50 -18.65
CA PRO A 30 18.36 -15.57 -19.76
C PRO A 30 16.91 -15.45 -20.27
N ALA A 31 16.11 -16.50 -20.07
CA ALA A 31 14.69 -16.53 -20.43
C ALA A 31 13.81 -15.78 -19.40
N GLY A 32 14.20 -15.74 -18.12
CA GLY A 32 13.51 -15.00 -17.06
C GLY A 32 13.81 -13.49 -17.05
N LEU A 33 14.91 -13.06 -17.69
CA LEU A 33 15.30 -11.66 -17.83
C LEU A 33 14.58 -10.98 -19.01
N VAL A 34 13.31 -10.64 -18.83
CA VAL A 34 12.52 -9.86 -19.81
C VAL A 34 12.44 -8.39 -19.38
N ASP A 35 12.23 -7.48 -20.33
CA ASP A 35 12.07 -6.04 -20.08
C ASP A 35 10.60 -5.60 -19.91
N ASP A 36 9.66 -6.53 -20.11
CA ASP A 36 8.23 -6.29 -20.01
C ASP A 36 7.77 -6.20 -18.54
N VAL A 37 7.22 -5.05 -18.18
CA VAL A 37 6.73 -4.72 -16.84
C VAL A 37 5.20 -4.72 -16.74
N SER A 38 4.48 -4.98 -17.84
CA SER A 38 3.01 -4.95 -17.88
C SER A 38 2.35 -6.01 -16.98
N ALA A 39 3.08 -7.07 -16.62
CA ALA A 39 2.62 -8.12 -15.73
C ALA A 39 2.91 -7.86 -14.25
N LEU A 40 3.56 -6.74 -13.89
CA LEU A 40 3.84 -6.40 -12.50
C LEU A 40 2.55 -5.96 -11.79
N SER A 41 2.38 -6.42 -10.55
CA SER A 41 1.34 -5.91 -9.67
C SER A 41 1.61 -4.45 -9.28
N PRO A 42 0.59 -3.69 -8.84
CA PRO A 42 0.79 -2.31 -8.37
C PRO A 42 1.88 -2.20 -7.29
N GLY A 43 1.95 -3.17 -6.36
CA GLY A 43 2.98 -3.19 -5.31
C GLY A 43 4.40 -3.38 -5.85
N GLU A 44 4.56 -4.19 -6.89
CA GLU A 44 5.85 -4.36 -7.58
C GLU A 44 6.21 -3.13 -8.40
N MET A 45 5.25 -2.49 -9.06
CA MET A 45 5.46 -1.24 -9.80
C MET A 45 6.00 -0.12 -8.91
N LEU A 46 5.61 -0.06 -7.63
CA LEU A 46 6.13 0.89 -6.65
C LEU A 46 7.62 0.72 -6.32
N ALA A 47 8.21 -0.45 -6.61
CA ALA A 47 9.65 -0.64 -6.44
C ALA A 47 10.45 0.08 -7.54
N VAL A 48 9.89 0.28 -8.74
CA VAL A 48 10.59 0.87 -9.88
C VAL A 48 11.14 2.28 -9.57
N PRO A 49 10.34 3.24 -9.04
CA PRO A 49 10.87 4.56 -8.69
C PRO A 49 12.00 4.52 -7.65
N SER A 50 11.90 3.61 -6.68
CA SER A 50 12.94 3.46 -5.65
C SER A 50 14.27 3.02 -6.26
N TRP A 51 14.22 2.09 -7.22
CA TRP A 51 15.41 1.67 -7.97
C TRP A 51 15.94 2.77 -8.88
N LEU A 52 15.07 3.49 -9.58
CA LEU A 52 15.47 4.63 -10.42
C LEU A 52 16.18 5.71 -9.59
N SER A 53 15.65 6.07 -8.41
CA SER A 53 16.30 6.98 -7.47
C SER A 53 17.64 6.42 -7.01
N PHE A 54 17.68 5.18 -6.53
CA PHE A 54 18.92 4.55 -6.07
C PHE A 54 20.01 4.60 -7.13
N TYR A 55 19.73 4.20 -8.38
CA TYR A 55 20.75 4.23 -9.42
C TYR A 55 21.10 5.65 -9.87
N GLY A 56 20.12 6.57 -9.93
CA GLY A 56 20.37 7.97 -10.26
C GLY A 56 21.20 8.70 -9.20
N ASP A 57 21.04 8.35 -7.93
CA ASP A 57 21.77 8.97 -6.81
C ASP A 57 23.17 8.39 -6.63
N ASN A 58 23.40 7.16 -7.08
CA ASN A 58 24.66 6.42 -6.84
C ASN A 58 25.54 6.24 -8.09
N TYR A 59 25.05 6.54 -9.29
CA TYR A 59 25.77 6.34 -10.55
C TYR A 59 25.52 7.48 -11.54
N GLU A 60 26.54 7.83 -12.32
CA GLU A 60 26.40 8.83 -13.39
C GLU A 60 25.68 8.20 -14.61
N PRO A 61 24.55 8.76 -15.07
CA PRO A 61 23.87 8.27 -16.26
C PRO A 61 24.70 8.54 -17.53
N VAL A 62 25.01 7.49 -18.29
CA VAL A 62 25.80 7.61 -19.54
C VAL A 62 24.95 7.68 -20.81
N GLY A 63 23.63 7.53 -20.70
CA GLY A 63 22.70 7.57 -21.83
C GLY A 63 21.41 6.79 -21.56
N LYS A 64 20.58 6.67 -22.61
CA LYS A 64 19.36 5.85 -22.61
C LYS A 64 19.60 4.57 -23.42
N LEU A 65 18.99 3.47 -23.00
CA LEU A 65 19.05 2.24 -23.77
C LEU A 65 17.98 2.23 -24.85
N VAL A 66 18.40 2.05 -26.11
CA VAL A 66 17.49 1.82 -27.23
C VAL A 66 16.86 0.44 -27.07
N GLY A 67 15.53 0.37 -27.05
CA GLY A 67 14.78 -0.86 -26.77
C GLY A 67 13.31 -0.59 -26.50
N ARG A 68 12.75 -1.31 -25.53
CA ARG A 68 11.31 -1.23 -25.21
C ARG A 68 10.87 0.15 -24.79
N PHE A 69 11.67 0.86 -23.99
CA PHE A 69 11.27 2.11 -23.36
C PHE A 69 11.71 3.36 -24.13
N TYR A 70 12.81 3.27 -24.89
CA TYR A 70 13.31 4.36 -25.73
C TYR A 70 13.64 3.87 -27.14
N ASP A 71 13.29 4.67 -28.15
CA ASP A 71 13.62 4.35 -29.54
C ASP A 71 15.06 4.73 -29.91
N GLU A 72 15.45 4.54 -31.18
CA GLU A 72 16.79 4.85 -31.71
C GLU A 72 17.16 6.33 -31.58
N ASN A 73 16.19 7.23 -31.44
CA ASN A 73 16.39 8.66 -31.23
C ASN A 73 16.40 9.04 -29.74
N GLY A 74 16.24 8.06 -28.84
CA GLY A 74 16.11 8.28 -27.40
C GLY A 74 14.74 8.86 -26.99
N ALA A 75 13.74 8.81 -27.88
CA ALA A 75 12.38 9.26 -27.60
C ALA A 75 11.60 8.18 -26.82
N PRO A 76 10.73 8.59 -25.87
CA PRO A 76 9.94 7.65 -25.08
C PRO A 76 8.94 6.89 -25.96
N THR A 77 8.91 5.57 -25.82
CA THR A 77 7.94 4.72 -26.50
C THR A 77 6.60 4.71 -25.76
N GLU A 78 5.59 4.09 -26.36
CA GLU A 78 4.31 3.87 -25.69
C GLU A 78 4.43 2.95 -24.46
N ALA A 79 5.33 1.96 -24.50
CA ALA A 79 5.56 1.08 -23.36
C ALA A 79 6.10 1.82 -22.13
N LEU A 80 6.93 2.86 -22.33
CA LEU A 80 7.39 3.70 -21.23
C LEU A 80 6.25 4.52 -20.63
N ARG A 81 5.43 5.15 -21.47
CA ARG A 81 4.26 5.92 -20.99
C ARG A 81 3.30 5.06 -20.18
N GLN A 82 3.06 3.83 -20.62
CA GLN A 82 2.21 2.87 -19.90
C GLN A 82 2.82 2.47 -18.54
N ALA A 83 4.12 2.24 -18.49
CA ALA A 83 4.81 1.93 -17.24
C ALA A 83 4.77 3.12 -16.26
N GLU A 84 5.01 4.34 -16.74
CA GLU A 84 4.91 5.57 -15.94
C GLU A 84 3.49 5.80 -15.40
N ALA A 85 2.47 5.61 -16.24
CA ALA A 85 1.07 5.72 -15.84
C ALA A 85 0.69 4.68 -14.76
N ALA A 86 1.15 3.44 -14.92
CA ALA A 86 0.93 2.38 -13.93
C ALA A 86 1.63 2.67 -12.59
N ILE A 87 2.83 3.29 -12.62
CA ILE A 87 3.51 3.77 -11.41
C ILE A 87 2.70 4.87 -10.73
N GLU A 88 2.22 5.85 -11.49
CA GLU A 88 1.42 6.96 -10.95
C GLU A 88 0.13 6.45 -10.28
N GLU A 89 -0.58 5.53 -10.94
CA GLU A 89 -1.78 4.90 -10.40
C GLU A 89 -1.47 4.12 -9.11
N ALA A 90 -0.37 3.35 -9.10
CA ALA A 90 0.05 2.60 -7.93
C ALA A 90 0.40 3.51 -6.74
N LEU A 91 1.07 4.64 -6.99
CA LEU A 91 1.39 5.65 -5.97
C LEU A 91 0.13 6.29 -5.41
N LYS A 92 -0.82 6.65 -6.26
CA LYS A 92 -2.12 7.19 -5.83
C LYS A 92 -2.86 6.18 -4.95
N PHE A 93 -2.94 4.93 -5.39
CA PHE A 93 -3.59 3.87 -4.62
C PHE A 93 -2.92 3.64 -3.26
N GLN A 94 -1.58 3.67 -3.22
CA GLN A 94 -0.82 3.56 -1.97
C GLN A 94 -1.13 4.71 -1.02
N ALA A 95 -1.13 5.96 -1.51
CA ALA A 95 -1.43 7.13 -0.71
C ALA A 95 -2.85 7.07 -0.12
N GLU A 96 -3.85 6.72 -0.94
CA GLU A 96 -5.22 6.53 -0.47
C GLU A 96 -5.34 5.38 0.54
N SER A 97 -4.62 4.28 0.33
CA SER A 97 -4.60 3.14 1.25
C SER A 97 -4.03 3.54 2.62
N GLU A 98 -2.94 4.29 2.65
CA GLU A 98 -2.35 4.80 3.89
C GLU A 98 -3.27 5.81 4.58
N GLN A 99 -3.92 6.72 3.84
CA GLN A 99 -4.93 7.62 4.42
C GLN A 99 -6.09 6.84 5.05
N ARG A 100 -6.62 5.83 4.36
CA ARG A 100 -7.68 4.95 4.91
C ARG A 100 -7.21 4.18 6.14
N LYS A 101 -5.93 3.79 6.19
CA LYS A 101 -5.33 3.11 7.35
C LYS A 101 -5.17 4.05 8.55
N GLN A 102 -4.88 5.32 8.32
CA GLN A 102 -4.83 6.34 9.38
C GLN A 102 -6.24 6.65 9.91
N GLN A 103 -7.23 6.79 9.03
CA GLN A 103 -8.62 7.03 9.41
C GLN A 103 -9.25 5.83 10.12
N PHE A 104 -9.07 4.63 9.55
CA PHE A 104 -9.68 3.39 10.01
C PHE A 104 -8.63 2.28 10.19
N PRO A 105 -7.75 2.40 11.21
CA PRO A 105 -6.78 1.36 11.51
C PRO A 105 -7.50 0.08 11.94
N LEU A 106 -6.93 -1.07 11.59
CA LEU A 106 -7.50 -2.38 11.97
C LEU A 106 -7.53 -2.54 13.49
N CYS A 107 -8.57 -3.21 13.99
CA CYS A 107 -8.63 -3.58 15.40
C CYS A 107 -7.49 -4.52 15.77
N ASN A 108 -7.11 -4.51 17.04
CA ASN A 108 -6.43 -5.67 17.62
C ASN A 108 -7.47 -6.79 17.82
N SER A 109 -7.04 -8.04 17.67
CA SER A 109 -7.96 -9.17 17.68
C SER A 109 -7.32 -10.43 18.27
N GLU A 110 -8.12 -11.19 19.02
CA GLU A 110 -7.79 -12.54 19.49
C GLU A 110 -8.94 -13.48 19.11
N TRP A 111 -8.61 -14.73 18.80
CA TRP A 111 -9.58 -15.78 18.55
C TRP A 111 -9.28 -16.96 19.47
N SER A 112 -10.34 -17.55 20.00
CA SER A 112 -10.27 -18.73 20.87
C SER A 112 -11.44 -19.67 20.58
N SER A 113 -11.44 -20.84 21.22
CA SER A 113 -12.59 -21.76 21.19
C SER A 113 -13.88 -21.18 21.79
N LYS A 114 -13.79 -20.06 22.51
CA LYS A 114 -14.92 -19.36 23.15
C LYS A 114 -15.43 -18.18 22.33
N GLY A 115 -14.89 -17.97 21.12
CA GLY A 115 -15.27 -16.87 20.24
C GLY A 115 -14.11 -15.93 19.90
N SER A 116 -14.47 -14.77 19.36
CA SER A 116 -13.56 -13.73 18.89
C SER A 116 -13.67 -12.46 19.73
N ARG A 117 -12.53 -11.84 20.03
CA ARG A 117 -12.49 -10.56 20.73
C ARG A 117 -11.72 -9.54 19.93
N PHE A 118 -12.29 -8.36 19.80
CA PHE A 118 -11.70 -7.21 19.13
C PHE A 118 -11.56 -6.07 20.12
N TRP A 119 -10.47 -5.31 20.04
CA TRP A 119 -10.30 -4.11 20.84
C TRP A 119 -9.48 -3.05 20.13
N CYS A 120 -9.70 -1.81 20.56
CA CYS A 120 -8.97 -0.66 20.11
C CYS A 120 -8.09 -0.13 21.23
N SER A 121 -6.91 0.35 20.87
CA SER A 121 -6.01 1.07 21.76
C SER A 121 -5.36 2.23 21.01
N ARG A 122 -4.47 2.98 21.67
CA ARG A 122 -3.62 3.96 20.99
C ARG A 122 -2.66 3.34 19.95
N GLN A 123 -2.54 2.02 19.95
CA GLN A 123 -1.75 1.27 18.98
C GLN A 123 -2.56 0.09 18.43
N SER A 124 -3.13 0.27 17.24
CA SER A 124 -3.94 -0.72 16.55
C SER A 124 -3.65 -0.66 15.06
N GLY A 125 -3.65 -1.79 14.37
CA GLY A 125 -3.45 -1.83 12.91
C GLY A 125 -2.11 -1.27 12.41
N GLY A 126 -1.08 -1.26 13.27
CA GLY A 126 0.23 -0.69 12.97
C GLY A 126 0.27 0.85 12.97
N VAL A 127 -0.76 1.52 13.51
CA VAL A 127 -0.84 2.97 13.63
C VAL A 127 -0.78 3.38 15.10
N SER A 128 0.05 4.38 15.40
CA SER A 128 0.13 5.04 16.72
C SER A 128 -0.61 6.36 16.68
N ARG A 129 -1.44 6.62 17.70
CA ARG A 129 -2.38 7.76 17.73
C ARG A 129 -2.67 8.19 19.18
N ASP A 130 -3.24 9.39 19.34
CA ASP A 130 -3.60 9.99 20.63
C ASP A 130 -4.97 9.53 21.16
N TRP A 131 -5.82 8.95 20.31
CA TRP A 131 -7.14 8.43 20.65
C TRP A 131 -7.22 6.88 20.61
N THR A 132 -8.15 6.31 21.38
CA THR A 132 -8.41 4.86 21.41
C THR A 132 -9.55 4.46 20.47
N GLY A 133 -10.69 5.13 20.58
CA GLY A 133 -11.86 4.84 19.74
C GLY A 133 -12.52 3.48 20.05
N VAL A 134 -13.38 3.05 19.13
CA VAL A 134 -14.24 1.87 19.32
C VAL A 134 -14.21 0.93 18.12
N PRO A 135 -14.36 -0.40 18.32
CA PRO A 135 -14.45 -1.35 17.23
C PRO A 135 -15.73 -1.16 16.41
N ARG A 136 -15.60 -1.16 15.08
CA ARG A 136 -16.71 -1.16 14.12
C ARG A 136 -16.43 -2.09 12.95
N LYS A 137 -17.49 -2.61 12.34
CA LYS A 137 -17.42 -3.29 11.05
C LYS A 137 -17.35 -2.24 9.96
N LEU A 138 -16.27 -2.23 9.18
CA LEU A 138 -16.17 -1.40 7.98
C LEU A 138 -16.42 -2.26 6.74
N TYR A 139 -17.40 -1.86 5.94
CA TYR A 139 -17.72 -2.48 4.66
C TYR A 139 -17.02 -1.73 3.53
N GLN A 140 -16.33 -2.47 2.66
CA GLN A 140 -15.74 -1.91 1.45
C GLN A 140 -16.62 -2.26 0.25
N PRO A 141 -16.94 -1.29 -0.64
CA PRO A 141 -17.62 -1.58 -1.89
C PRO A 141 -16.89 -2.70 -2.66
N GLY A 142 -17.65 -3.71 -3.11
CA GLY A 142 -17.11 -4.87 -3.83
C GLY A 142 -16.52 -6.00 -2.96
N SER A 143 -16.37 -5.79 -1.65
CA SER A 143 -16.00 -6.87 -0.71
C SER A 143 -17.22 -7.68 -0.29
N ARG A 144 -17.05 -9.00 -0.11
CA ARG A 144 -18.10 -9.90 0.43
C ARG A 144 -18.21 -9.86 1.97
N GLY A 145 -17.36 -9.10 2.65
CA GLY A 145 -17.32 -9.07 4.11
C GLY A 145 -16.83 -7.75 4.68
N SER A 146 -17.08 -7.56 5.97
CA SER A 146 -16.57 -6.45 6.77
C SER A 146 -15.23 -6.78 7.40
N ARG A 147 -14.43 -5.74 7.67
CA ARG A 147 -13.24 -5.83 8.54
C ARG A 147 -13.45 -5.04 9.82
N CYS A 148 -12.84 -5.47 10.92
CA CYS A 148 -12.86 -4.68 12.15
C CYS A 148 -11.90 -3.49 12.05
N VAL A 149 -12.39 -2.29 12.29
CA VAL A 149 -11.59 -1.06 12.38
C VAL A 149 -11.87 -0.31 13.68
N CYS A 150 -10.89 0.46 14.10
CA CYS A 150 -11.03 1.37 15.23
C CYS A 150 -11.46 2.75 14.75
N VAL A 151 -12.56 3.24 15.31
CA VAL A 151 -13.23 4.47 14.86
C VAL A 151 -13.15 5.54 15.95
N ARG A 152 -12.76 6.76 15.56
CA ARG A 152 -12.65 7.89 16.48
C ARG A 152 -14.06 8.32 16.87
N THR A 153 -14.27 8.58 18.16
CA THR A 153 -15.60 8.89 18.71
C THR A 153 -15.75 10.36 19.12
N THR A 154 -14.73 11.18 18.90
CA THR A 154 -14.67 12.57 19.36
C THR A 154 -13.98 13.47 18.34
N GLY A 155 -14.40 14.75 18.29
CA GLY A 155 -13.85 15.77 17.42
C GLY A 155 -14.43 15.73 16.01
N PRO A 156 -13.89 16.53 15.07
CA PRO A 156 -14.38 16.56 13.71
C PRO A 156 -14.17 15.22 12.97
N PRO A 157 -14.93 14.95 11.91
CA PRO A 157 -14.67 13.82 11.01
C PRO A 157 -13.36 14.02 10.24
N TRP A 158 -12.64 12.92 9.96
CA TRP A 158 -11.30 12.94 9.35
C TRP A 158 -11.21 13.75 8.04
N GLY A 159 -12.24 13.66 7.19
CA GLY A 159 -12.25 14.31 5.88
C GLY A 159 -12.76 15.76 5.88
N GLN A 160 -13.26 16.27 7.01
CA GLN A 160 -13.82 17.62 7.10
C GLN A 160 -13.48 18.30 8.45
N PRO A 161 -12.18 18.50 8.75
CA PRO A 161 -11.73 19.02 10.04
C PRO A 161 -12.21 20.45 10.33
N ASP A 162 -12.39 21.28 9.29
CA ASP A 162 -12.77 22.69 9.40
C ASP A 162 -14.28 22.93 9.22
N SER A 163 -15.07 21.88 9.05
CA SER A 163 -16.53 22.04 8.92
C SER A 163 -17.10 22.47 10.27
N ALA A 164 -17.82 23.60 10.30
CA ALA A 164 -18.54 24.03 11.51
C ALA A 164 -19.81 23.19 11.76
N GLU A 165 -20.21 22.34 10.80
CA GLU A 165 -21.42 21.53 10.82
C GLU A 165 -21.05 20.07 11.11
N HIS A 166 -20.62 19.77 12.34
CA HIS A 166 -20.42 18.40 12.80
C HIS A 166 -20.80 18.23 14.27
N ASP A 167 -21.22 17.02 14.66
CA ASP A 167 -21.64 16.70 16.02
C ASP A 167 -20.48 16.34 16.97
N ASP A 168 -19.22 16.56 16.55
CA ASP A 168 -18.02 16.21 17.32
C ASP A 168 -17.91 14.71 17.68
N ARG A 169 -18.50 13.85 16.86
CA ARG A 169 -18.57 12.39 17.04
C ARG A 169 -17.44 11.63 16.34
N GLY A 170 -16.38 12.31 15.91
CA GLY A 170 -15.28 11.74 15.14
C GLY A 170 -15.78 11.16 13.81
N ASP A 171 -15.50 9.88 13.57
CA ASP A 171 -15.82 9.18 12.33
C ASP A 171 -17.00 8.20 12.48
N LEU A 172 -17.75 8.28 13.59
CA LEU A 172 -18.84 7.34 13.90
C LEU A 172 -19.98 7.34 12.87
N ASP A 173 -20.22 8.47 12.22
CA ASP A 173 -21.36 8.65 11.31
C ASP A 173 -20.99 8.29 9.86
N ASN A 174 -19.85 7.63 9.63
CA ASN A 174 -19.50 7.12 8.32
C ASN A 174 -20.49 6.02 7.88
N PRO A 175 -21.12 6.16 6.69
CA PRO A 175 -22.20 5.27 6.25
C PRO A 175 -21.78 3.83 5.96
N HIS A 176 -20.47 3.56 5.89
CA HIS A 176 -19.91 2.23 5.67
C HIS A 176 -19.57 1.50 6.97
N LEU A 177 -19.87 2.09 8.12
CA LEU A 177 -19.66 1.50 9.43
C LEU A 177 -20.94 0.85 9.98
N GLU A 178 -20.76 -0.25 10.69
CA GLU A 178 -21.82 -0.90 11.46
C GLU A 178 -21.29 -1.29 12.85
N GLU A 179 -22.16 -1.21 13.84
CA GLU A 179 -21.86 -1.67 15.20
C GLU A 179 -21.87 -3.21 15.27
N TYR A 180 -21.17 -3.74 16.27
CA TYR A 180 -21.26 -5.16 16.58
C TYR A 180 -22.46 -5.43 17.49
N SER A 181 -23.38 -6.28 17.03
CA SER A 181 -24.53 -6.71 17.81
C SER A 181 -24.09 -7.35 19.14
N GLY A 182 -24.68 -6.91 20.25
CA GLY A 182 -24.36 -7.41 21.60
C GLY A 182 -23.15 -6.75 22.28
N CYS A 183 -22.48 -5.82 21.61
CA CYS A 183 -21.40 -5.03 22.20
C CYS A 183 -21.87 -3.61 22.56
N HIS A 184 -21.29 -3.01 23.59
CA HIS A 184 -21.61 -1.63 23.97
C HIS A 184 -21.19 -0.67 22.84
N PRO A 185 -22.06 0.25 22.38
CA PRO A 185 -21.75 1.15 21.25
C PRO A 185 -20.45 1.93 21.45
N LEU A 186 -20.19 2.43 22.67
CA LEU A 186 -18.97 3.16 23.01
C LEU A 186 -17.88 2.29 23.67
N GLY A 187 -18.03 0.97 23.64
CA GLY A 187 -17.06 0.04 24.23
C GLY A 187 -15.76 0.00 23.43
N GLN A 188 -14.61 0.12 24.11
CA GLN A 188 -13.29 -0.02 23.47
C GLN A 188 -12.94 -1.46 23.08
N GLN A 189 -13.76 -2.42 23.53
CA GLN A 189 -13.64 -3.83 23.21
C GLN A 189 -15.01 -4.46 22.91
N CYS A 190 -15.00 -5.51 22.11
CA CYS A 190 -16.16 -6.31 21.76
C CYS A 190 -15.79 -7.78 21.77
N VAL A 191 -16.63 -8.62 22.38
CA VAL A 191 -16.46 -10.07 22.46
C VAL A 191 -17.67 -10.72 21.82
N LEU A 192 -17.43 -11.52 20.79
CA LEU A 192 -18.46 -12.28 20.07
C LEU A 192 -18.24 -13.76 20.38
N ALA A 193 -19.25 -14.40 20.97
CA ALA A 193 -19.23 -15.82 21.30
C ALA A 193 -19.42 -16.70 20.06
#